data_AF-A0A6G0XXW4-F1
#
_entry.id   AF-A0A6G0XXW4-F1
#
_cell.length_a   1.000
_cell.length_b   1.000
_cell.length_c   1.000
_cell.angle_alpha   90.00
_cell.angle_beta   90.00
_cell.angle_gamma   90.00
#
_symmetry.space_group_name_H-M   'P 1'
#
loop_
_entity.id
_entity.type
_entity.pdbx_description
1 polymer ?
#
loop_
_entity_poly.entity_id
_entity_poly.type
_entity_poly.pdbx_seq_one_letter_code
_entity_poly.pdbx_strand_id
1 'polypeptide(L)'
;MSMWATWAYVLLPPAVVLLLLLTIPFPKFIAKGIVRMNDYLFSLEVAGIPIISVITFFAFVALAGQTYDLQKRYAPIQGIEKHYQADLQQKASRWRSERNWWISALTFTIYWMLMAFQSLKKQLLTANRRTD
;
A
#
# COMPACT_ATOMS: atom_id res chain seq x y z
N MET A 1 7.69 1.19 -18.67
CA MET A 1 7.83 1.83 -17.34
C MET A 1 8.48 0.83 -16.40
N SER A 2 9.39 1.23 -15.50
CA SER A 2 9.93 0.30 -14.50
C SER A 2 8.81 -0.15 -13.56
N MET A 3 8.86 -1.38 -13.03
CA MET A 3 7.86 -1.87 -12.06
C MET A 3 7.69 -0.91 -10.88
N TRP A 4 8.77 -0.25 -10.46
CA TRP A 4 8.73 0.79 -9.43
C TRP A 4 7.92 2.02 -9.82
N ALA A 5 8.03 2.50 -11.07
CA ALA A 5 7.28 3.67 -11.53
C ALA A 5 5.77 3.39 -11.53
N THR A 6 5.35 2.19 -11.96
CA THR A 6 3.93 1.79 -11.86
C THR A 6 3.46 1.80 -10.41
N TRP A 7 4.28 1.36 -9.46
CA TRP A 7 3.92 1.35 -8.04
C TRP A 7 3.83 2.75 -7.44
N ALA A 8 4.85 3.58 -7.68
CA ALA A 8 4.92 4.92 -7.11
C ALA A 8 3.84 5.86 -7.67
N TYR A 9 3.50 5.76 -8.95
CA TYR A 9 2.60 6.71 -9.61
C TYR A 9 1.16 6.21 -9.78
N VAL A 10 0.90 4.91 -9.71
CA VAL A 10 -0.45 4.35 -9.90
C VAL A 10 -1.06 3.86 -8.60
N LEU A 11 -0.30 3.15 -7.77
CA LEU A 11 -0.82 2.51 -6.55
C LEU A 11 -0.78 3.41 -5.32
N LEU A 12 0.26 4.23 -5.18
CA LEU A 12 0.39 5.09 -4.00
C LEU A 12 -0.63 6.24 -3.95
N PRO A 13 -0.91 7.00 -5.04
CA PRO A 13 -1.82 8.13 -4.94
C PRO A 13 -3.23 7.74 -4.48
N PRO A 14 -3.87 6.67 -4.99
CA PRO A 14 -5.17 6.24 -4.48
C PRO A 14 -5.11 5.80 -3.02
N ALA A 15 -4.05 5.12 -2.59
CA ALA A 15 -3.88 4.74 -1.18
C ALA A 15 -3.86 5.97 -0.26
N VAL A 16 -3.05 6.98 -0.60
CA VAL A 16 -2.94 8.22 0.19
C VAL A 16 -4.26 8.99 0.18
N VAL A 17 -4.91 9.13 -0.97
CA VAL A 17 -6.21 9.81 -1.08
C VAL A 17 -7.26 9.12 -0.23
N LEU A 18 -7.38 7.79 -0.32
CA LEU A 18 -8.33 7.03 0.50
C LEU A 18 -8.05 7.15 1.99
N LEU A 19 -6.77 7.11 2.39
CA LEU A 19 -6.37 7.32 3.78
C LEU A 19 -6.80 8.71 4.27
N LEU A 20 -6.49 9.77 3.53
CA LEU A 20 -6.86 11.15 3.89
C LEU A 20 -8.38 11.32 3.97
N LEU A 21 -9.11 10.78 3.00
CA LEU A 21 -10.57 10.87 2.97
C LEU A 21 -11.23 10.15 4.16
N LEU A 22 -10.63 9.06 4.65
CA LEU A 22 -11.18 8.27 5.76
C LEU A 22 -10.69 8.72 7.15
N THR A 23 -9.55 9.40 7.23
CA THR A 23 -8.98 9.86 8.51
C THR A 23 -9.43 11.27 8.89
N ILE A 24 -9.65 12.14 7.90
CA ILE A 24 -10.05 13.52 8.18
C ILE A 24 -11.53 13.56 8.58
N PRO A 25 -11.86 14.15 9.76
CA PRO A 25 -13.24 14.28 10.21
C PRO A 25 -13.96 15.40 9.44
N PHE A 26 -14.45 15.08 8.24
CA PHE A 26 -15.20 16.04 7.42
C PHE A 26 -16.60 16.34 8.00
N PRO A 27 -17.19 17.51 7.69
CA PRO A 27 -18.59 17.81 8.01
C PRO A 27 -19.54 16.71 7.49
N LYS A 28 -20.59 16.41 8.27
CA LYS A 28 -21.48 15.25 8.04
C LYS A 28 -22.01 15.11 6.60
N PHE A 29 -22.23 16.23 5.89
CA PHE A 29 -22.67 16.21 4.50
C PHE A 29 -21.61 15.65 3.54
N ILE A 30 -20.35 16.09 3.69
CA ILE A 30 -19.21 15.63 2.88
C ILE A 30 -18.85 14.19 3.26
N ALA A 31 -18.86 13.87 4.56
CA ALA A 31 -18.58 12.52 5.05
C ALA A 31 -19.52 11.46 4.46
N LYS A 32 -20.82 11.76 4.31
CA LYS A 32 -21.77 10.86 3.63
C LYS A 32 -21.39 10.59 2.16
N GLY A 33 -20.95 11.62 1.45
CA GLY A 33 -20.47 11.49 0.07
C GLY A 33 -19.22 10.63 -0.02
N ILE A 34 -18.24 10.86 0.86
CA ILE A 34 -17.00 10.08 0.95
C ILE A 34 -17.30 8.61 1.24
N VAL A 35 -18.15 8.32 2.22
CA VAL A 35 -18.54 6.94 2.56
C VAL A 35 -19.22 6.25 1.39
N ARG A 36 -20.11 6.94 0.67
CA ARG A 36 -20.80 6.38 -0.51
C ARG A 36 -19.85 6.11 -1.67
N MET A 37 -18.90 7.01 -1.92
CA MET A 37 -17.86 6.82 -2.93
C MET A 37 -16.97 5.62 -2.57
N ASN A 38 -16.58 5.53 -1.30
CA ASN A 38 -15.77 4.43 -0.79
C ASN A 38 -16.52 3.09 -0.93
N ASP A 39 -17.81 3.05 -0.59
CA ASP A 39 -18.66 1.88 -0.77
C ASP A 39 -18.76 1.45 -2.23
N TYR A 40 -18.88 2.41 -3.14
CA TYR A 40 -18.87 2.13 -4.57
C TYR A 40 -17.53 1.51 -5.00
N LEU A 41 -16.39 2.12 -4.65
CA LEU A 41 -15.06 1.60 -4.96
C LEU A 41 -14.84 0.19 -4.39
N PHE A 42 -15.28 -0.05 -3.16
CA PHE A 42 -15.21 -1.35 -2.51
C PHE A 42 -16.17 -2.41 -3.06
N SER A 43 -17.24 -1.98 -3.75
CA SER A 43 -18.18 -2.87 -4.43
C SER A 43 -17.72 -3.28 -5.82
N LEU A 44 -16.67 -2.67 -6.36
CA LEU A 44 -16.11 -3.07 -7.64
C LEU A 44 -15.42 -4.42 -7.50
N GLU A 45 -15.86 -5.36 -8.33
CA GLU A 45 -15.34 -6.72 -8.40
C GLU A 45 -14.80 -6.98 -9.81
N VAL A 46 -13.65 -7.63 -9.89
CA VAL A 46 -13.08 -8.11 -11.14
C VAL A 46 -13.09 -9.62 -11.08
N ALA A 47 -13.82 -10.26 -12.00
CA ALA A 47 -13.99 -11.71 -12.04
C ALA A 47 -14.49 -12.32 -10.71
N GLY A 48 -15.36 -11.60 -9.98
CA GLY A 48 -15.93 -12.04 -8.69
C GLY A 48 -15.00 -11.84 -7.48
N ILE A 49 -13.84 -11.20 -7.66
CA ILE A 49 -12.93 -10.85 -6.56
C ILE A 49 -12.96 -9.33 -6.35
N PRO A 50 -13.09 -8.83 -5.10
CA PRO A 50 -13.04 -7.39 -4.83
C PRO A 50 -11.73 -6.77 -5.32
N ILE A 51 -11.83 -5.65 -6.05
CA ILE A 51 -10.66 -4.97 -6.64
C ILE A 51 -9.62 -4.63 -5.56
N ILE A 52 -10.06 -4.21 -4.38
CA ILE A 52 -9.14 -3.87 -3.28
C ILE A 52 -8.33 -5.09 -2.82
N SER A 53 -8.88 -6.30 -2.85
CA SER A 53 -8.12 -7.52 -2.53
C SER A 53 -7.03 -7.79 -3.56
N VAL A 54 -7.35 -7.60 -4.85
CA VAL A 54 -6.38 -7.71 -5.94
C VAL A 54 -5.27 -6.67 -5.79
N ILE A 55 -5.63 -5.41 -5.53
CA ILE A 55 -4.67 -4.32 -5.31
C ILE A 55 -3.78 -4.61 -4.10
N THR A 56 -4.37 -5.08 -2.99
CA THR A 56 -3.62 -5.38 -1.77
C THR A 56 -2.63 -6.53 -2.00
N PHE A 57 -3.02 -7.55 -2.76
CA PHE A 57 -2.11 -8.64 -3.15
C PHE A 57 -0.91 -8.11 -3.95
N PHE A 58 -1.13 -7.25 -4.95
CA PHE A 58 -0.03 -6.65 -5.70
C PHE A 58 0.84 -5.72 -4.83
N ALA A 59 0.25 -4.98 -3.90
CA ALA A 59 0.99 -4.18 -2.92
C ALA A 59 1.89 -5.07 -2.03
N PHE A 60 1.38 -6.23 -1.60
CA PHE A 60 2.16 -7.22 -0.85
C PHE A 60 3.32 -7.79 -1.67
N VAL A 61 3.07 -8.22 -2.91
CA VAL A 61 4.12 -8.75 -3.80
C VAL A 61 5.25 -7.75 -3.99
N ALA A 62 4.92 -6.47 -4.13
CA ALA A 62 5.97 -5.44 -4.25
C ALA A 62 6.69 -5.16 -2.93
N LEU A 63 6.01 -5.19 -1.79
CA LEU A 63 6.68 -5.11 -0.50
C LEU A 63 7.67 -6.28 -0.34
N ALA A 64 7.28 -7.49 -0.72
CA ALA A 64 8.17 -8.65 -0.71
C ALA A 64 9.37 -8.44 -1.65
N GLY A 65 9.13 -7.93 -2.87
CA GLY A 65 10.18 -7.60 -3.83
C GLY A 65 11.16 -6.53 -3.30
N GLN A 66 10.66 -5.46 -2.67
CA GLN A 66 11.52 -4.46 -2.04
C GLN A 66 12.27 -5.03 -0.82
N THR A 67 11.65 -5.93 -0.05
CA THR A 67 12.30 -6.59 1.09
C THR A 67 13.48 -7.43 0.62
N TYR A 68 13.31 -8.19 -0.47
CA TYR A 68 14.40 -8.95 -1.09
C TYR A 68 15.52 -8.06 -1.62
N ASP A 69 15.20 -6.98 -2.34
CA ASP A 69 16.19 -6.02 -2.85
C ASP A 69 16.95 -5.33 -1.70
N LEU A 70 16.26 -4.99 -0.61
CA LEU A 70 16.88 -4.40 0.58
C LEU A 70 17.83 -5.39 1.27
N GLN A 71 17.39 -6.63 1.49
CA GLN A 71 18.23 -7.67 2.09
C GLN A 71 19.52 -7.90 1.29
N LYS A 72 19.41 -7.96 -0.04
CA LYS A 72 20.58 -8.12 -0.93
C LYS A 72 21.59 -6.97 -0.77
N ARG A 73 21.12 -5.74 -0.54
CA ARG A 73 21.98 -4.55 -0.42
C ARG A 73 22.60 -4.39 0.97
N TYR A 74 22.01 -5.02 1.98
CA TYR A 74 22.51 -5.08 3.35
C TYR A 74 23.51 -6.21 3.56
N ALA A 75 23.53 -7.23 2.70
CA ALA A 75 24.51 -8.30 2.76
C ALA A 75 25.95 -7.73 2.66
N PRO A 76 26.89 -8.19 3.52
CA PRO A 76 28.27 -7.74 3.48
C PRO A 76 28.94 -8.22 2.19
N ILE A 77 29.46 -7.27 1.39
CA ILE A 77 30.20 -7.60 0.17
C ILE A 77 31.63 -7.94 0.59
N GLN A 78 32.02 -9.21 0.48
CA GLN A 78 33.39 -9.66 0.73
C GLN A 78 34.29 -9.28 -0.45
N GLY A 79 35.46 -8.68 -0.17
CA GLY A 79 36.56 -8.57 -1.14
C GLY A 79 36.67 -7.27 -1.96
N ILE A 80 35.91 -6.20 -1.67
CA ILE A 80 36.08 -4.92 -2.39
C ILE A 80 36.94 -3.96 -1.55
N GLU A 81 38.13 -3.62 -2.06
CA GLU A 81 38.93 -2.52 -1.55
C GLU A 81 38.10 -1.23 -1.54
N LYS A 82 37.97 -0.63 -0.35
CA LYS A 82 37.12 0.53 -0.06
C LYS A 82 37.53 1.78 -0.86
N HIS A 83 37.15 1.83 -2.13
CA HIS A 83 37.20 3.06 -2.90
C HIS A 83 36.09 3.98 -2.39
N TYR A 84 36.45 5.14 -1.85
CA TYR A 84 35.51 6.10 -1.23
C TYR A 84 34.30 6.45 -2.12
N GLN A 85 34.50 6.55 -3.43
CA GLN A 85 33.43 6.80 -4.40
C GLN A 85 32.47 5.59 -4.55
N ALA A 86 32.98 4.36 -4.48
CA ALA A 86 32.17 3.16 -4.51
C ALA A 86 31.32 3.01 -3.23
N ASP A 87 31.86 3.41 -2.07
CA ASP A 87 31.12 3.43 -0.80
C ASP A 87 29.98 4.46 -0.82
N LEU A 88 30.22 5.66 -1.37
CA LEU A 88 29.18 6.67 -1.55
C LEU A 88 28.05 6.21 -2.48
N GLN A 89 28.37 5.60 -3.62
CA GLN A 89 27.37 5.06 -4.54
C GLN A 89 26.58 3.91 -3.92
N GLN A 90 27.22 3.03 -3.16
CA GLN A 90 26.55 1.95 -2.43
C GLN A 90 25.60 2.50 -1.37
N LYS A 91 26.04 3.47 -0.55
CA LYS A 91 25.18 4.14 0.43
C LYS A 91 23.98 4.82 -0.23
N ALA A 92 24.19 5.54 -1.33
CA ALA A 92 23.10 6.15 -2.09
C ALA A 92 22.14 5.10 -2.67
N SER A 93 22.65 3.94 -3.11
CA SER A 93 21.85 2.83 -3.60
C SER A 93 21.01 2.17 -2.50
N ARG A 94 21.57 2.03 -1.29
CA ARG A 94 20.85 1.54 -0.10
C ARG A 94 19.73 2.48 0.30
N TRP A 95 20.03 3.78 0.42
CA TRP A 95 19.03 4.80 0.75
C TRP A 95 17.83 4.79 -0.20
N ARG A 96 18.09 4.63 -1.51
CA ARG A 96 17.01 4.51 -2.51
C ARG A 96 16.12 3.29 -2.25
N SER A 97 16.72 2.14 -1.93
CA SER A 97 15.95 0.92 -1.64
C SER A 97 15.21 1.00 -0.31
N GLU A 98 15.79 1.59 0.72
CA GLU A 98 15.09 1.84 2.00
C GLU A 98 13.86 2.72 1.79
N ARG A 99 14.02 3.84 1.09
CA ARG A 99 12.90 4.72 0.74
C ARG A 99 11.82 3.96 -0.02
N ASN A 100 12.20 3.17 -1.02
CA ASN A 100 11.25 2.40 -1.82
C ASN A 100 10.54 1.32 -0.98
N TRP A 101 11.25 0.69 -0.04
CA TRP A 101 10.70 -0.28 0.89
C TRP A 101 9.66 0.37 1.81
N TRP A 102 9.97 1.53 2.41
CA TRP A 102 9.02 2.27 3.24
C TRP A 102 7.77 2.69 2.47
N ILE A 103 7.93 3.16 1.23
CA ILE A 103 6.81 3.51 0.34
C ILE A 103 5.91 2.30 0.10
N SER A 104 6.49 1.14 -0.22
CA SER A 104 5.72 -0.10 -0.43
C SER A 104 5.06 -0.60 0.85
N ALA A 105 5.74 -0.49 1.99
CA ALA A 105 5.22 -0.90 3.28
C ALA A 105 3.98 -0.07 3.65
N LEU A 106 4.07 1.26 3.56
CA LEU A 106 2.94 2.15 3.81
C LEU A 106 1.77 1.88 2.87
N THR A 107 2.05 1.73 1.57
CA THR A 107 1.01 1.45 0.57
C THR A 107 0.28 0.15 0.89
N PHE A 108 1.03 -0.92 1.19
CA PHE A 108 0.44 -2.19 1.60
C PHE A 108 -0.37 -2.07 2.90
N THR A 109 0.16 -1.41 3.94
CA THR A 109 -0.54 -1.23 5.21
C THR A 109 -1.86 -0.49 5.05
N ILE A 110 -1.90 0.57 4.23
CA ILE A 110 -3.14 1.31 3.96
C ILE A 110 -4.18 0.39 3.31
N TYR A 111 -3.81 -0.31 2.23
CA TYR A 111 -4.75 -1.21 1.56
C TYR A 111 -5.21 -2.38 2.44
N TRP A 112 -4.31 -2.90 3.28
CA TRP A 112 -4.65 -3.89 4.30
C TRP A 112 -5.68 -3.37 5.29
N MET A 113 -5.48 -2.16 5.82
CA MET A 113 -6.44 -1.51 6.72
C MET A 113 -7.80 -1.27 6.05
N LEU A 114 -7.80 -0.88 4.77
CA LEU A 114 -9.03 -0.72 3.98
C LEU A 114 -9.80 -2.04 3.85
N MET A 115 -9.13 -3.15 3.58
CA MET A 115 -9.77 -4.47 3.57
C MET A 115 -10.34 -4.86 4.94
N ALA A 116 -9.57 -4.64 6.01
CA ALA A 116 -10.02 -4.94 7.38
C ALA A 116 -11.25 -4.09 7.76
N PHE A 117 -11.26 -2.82 7.37
CA PHE A 117 -12.42 -1.95 7.58
C PHE A 117 -13.66 -2.45 6.82
N GLN A 118 -13.50 -2.85 5.55
CA GLN A 118 -14.60 -3.39 4.75
C GLN A 118 -15.17 -4.69 5.34
N SER A 119 -14.31 -5.59 5.82
CA SER A 119 -14.75 -6.85 6.43
C SER A 119 -15.54 -6.61 7.72
N LEU A 120 -15.06 -5.71 8.59
CA LEU A 120 -15.76 -5.28 9.81
C LEU A 120 -17.11 -4.65 9.49
N LYS A 121 -17.18 -3.77 8.49
CA LYS A 121 -18.44 -3.17 8.06
C LYS A 121 -19.46 -4.22 7.60
N LYS A 122 -19.03 -5.20 6.79
CA LYS A 122 -19.92 -6.28 6.32
C LYS A 122 -20.45 -7.13 7.49
N GLN A 123 -19.59 -7.44 8.47
CA GLN A 123 -20.00 -8.16 9.68
C GLN A 123 -21.06 -7.38 10.48
N LEU A 124 -20.85 -6.08 10.71
CA LEU A 124 -21.80 -5.23 11.44
C LEU A 124 -23.16 -5.13 10.73
N LEU A 125 -23.17 -4.95 9.41
CA LEU A 125 -24.41 -4.91 8.62
C LEU A 125 -25.17 -6.24 8.67
N THR A 126 -24.43 -7.36 8.71
CA THR A 126 -25.02 -8.70 8.80
C THR A 126 -25.61 -8.96 10.19
N ALA A 127 -24.94 -8.50 11.25
CA ALA A 127 -25.42 -8.59 12.62
C ALA A 127 -26.72 -7.78 12.81
N ASN A 128 -26.76 -6.53 12.32
CA ASN A 128 -27.93 -5.66 12.45
C ASN A 128 -29.19 -6.22 11.74
N ARG A 129 -29.02 -6.92 10.62
CA ARG A 129 -30.13 -7.58 9.90
C ARG A 129 -30.70 -8.82 10.59
N ARG A 130 -30.00 -9.38 11.58
CA ARG A 130 -30.47 -10.54 12.35
C ARG A 130 -31.26 -10.13 13.60
N THR A 131 -31.16 -8.87 13.99
CA THR A 131 -31.84 -8.30 15.15
C THR A 131 -33.17 -7.62 14.80
N ASP A 132 -33.41 -7.37 13.50
CA ASP A 132 -34.70 -6.93 12.94
C ASP A 132 -35.50 -8.15 12.44
#